data_AF-A0AAE9DM57-F1
#
_entry.id   AF-A0AAE9DM57-F1
#
_cell.length_a   1.000
_cell.length_b   1.000
_cell.length_c   1.000
_cell.angle_alpha   90.00
_cell.angle_beta   90.00
_cell.angle_gamma   90.00
#
_symmetry.space_group_name_H-M   'P 1'
#
loop_
_entity.id
_entity.type
_entity.pdbx_description
1 polymer ?
#
loop_
_entity_poly.entity_id
_entity_poly.type
_entity_poly.pdbx_seq_one_letter_code
_entity_poly.pdbx_strand_id
1 'polypeptide(L)'
;MAKFIFLILCSSLFFIYAESSLSQWNVKEGEEVPIEFEGAKKIKRSVSSGDQIFYFDGPNKGKMVDENGKVVDSSNFKISNGTLVIKKFSKADEGSYSEEPNMIMTKTEHGFSGVPGETLVINIEP
;
A
#
# COMPACT_ATOMS: atom_id res chain seq x y z
N MET A 1 -20.01 -32.50 -26.55
CA MET A 1 -18.59 -32.20 -26.25
C MET A 1 -18.26 -30.71 -26.38
N ALA A 2 -18.61 -30.04 -27.48
CA ALA A 2 -18.35 -28.60 -27.66
C ALA A 2 -18.95 -27.68 -26.55
N LYS A 3 -20.15 -27.98 -26.06
CA LYS A 3 -20.82 -27.20 -24.98
C LYS A 3 -20.07 -27.23 -23.64
N PHE A 4 -19.35 -28.32 -23.35
CA PHE A 4 -18.64 -28.49 -22.07
C PHE A 4 -17.29 -27.76 -22.10
N ILE A 5 -16.63 -27.75 -23.27
CA ILE A 5 -15.39 -27.01 -23.52
C ILE A 5 -15.63 -25.49 -23.45
N PHE A 6 -16.76 -25.01 -24.00
CA PHE A 6 -17.14 -23.61 -23.93
C PHE A 6 -17.36 -23.12 -22.49
N LEU A 7 -17.92 -23.97 -21.63
CA LEU A 7 -18.20 -23.64 -20.24
C LEU A 7 -16.92 -23.55 -19.40
N ILE A 8 -15.95 -24.43 -19.65
CA ILE A 8 -14.61 -24.38 -19.02
C ILE A 8 -13.84 -23.13 -19.46
N LEU A 9 -13.96 -22.74 -20.74
CA LEU A 9 -13.31 -21.54 -21.29
C LEU A 9 -13.89 -20.24 -20.69
N CYS A 10 -15.19 -20.20 -20.38
CA CYS A 10 -15.81 -19.05 -19.72
C CYS A 10 -15.42 -18.91 -18.25
N SER A 11 -15.13 -20.01 -17.54
CA SER A 11 -14.76 -19.96 -16.12
C SER A 11 -13.34 -19.46 -15.87
N SER A 12 -12.41 -19.60 -16.82
CA SER A 12 -11.03 -19.13 -16.66
C SER A 12 -10.84 -17.63 -16.89
N LEU A 13 -11.84 -16.94 -17.47
CA LEU A 13 -11.77 -15.50 -17.77
C LEU A 13 -12.00 -14.59 -16.55
N PHE A 14 -12.43 -15.13 -15.41
CA PHE A 14 -12.75 -14.35 -14.21
C PHE A 14 -11.58 -14.13 -13.24
N PHE A 15 -10.38 -14.66 -13.51
CA PHE A 15 -9.24 -14.55 -12.59
C PHE A 15 -8.41 -13.26 -12.72
N ILE A 16 -8.79 -12.32 -13.59
CA ILE A 16 -7.88 -11.21 -13.99
C ILE A 16 -8.35 -9.80 -13.64
N TYR A 17 -9.48 -9.62 -12.96
CA TYR A 17 -10.00 -8.29 -12.65
C TYR A 17 -10.23 -8.10 -11.15
N ALA A 18 -9.16 -8.19 -10.38
CA ALA A 18 -9.08 -7.45 -9.12
C ALA A 18 -8.48 -6.08 -9.47
N GLU A 19 -9.32 -5.12 -9.86
CA GLU A 19 -8.93 -3.73 -10.01
C GLU A 19 -8.66 -3.16 -8.60
N SER A 20 -7.45 -3.40 -8.09
CA SER A 20 -6.91 -2.52 -7.06
C SER A 20 -6.60 -1.18 -7.71
N SER A 21 -6.98 -0.07 -7.06
CA SER A 21 -6.59 1.26 -7.51
C SER A 21 -5.08 1.39 -7.34
N LEU A 22 -4.33 1.17 -8.43
CA LEU A 22 -2.87 1.24 -8.46
C LEU A 22 -2.45 2.57 -9.07
N SER A 23 -1.85 3.42 -8.24
CA SER A 23 -1.23 4.69 -8.64
C SER A 23 0.28 4.51 -8.76
N GLN A 24 0.92 5.19 -9.71
CA GLN A 24 2.37 5.17 -9.89
C GLN A 24 2.95 6.58 -9.75
N TRP A 25 4.04 6.71 -9.00
CA TRP A 25 4.75 7.97 -8.82
C TRP A 25 6.26 7.76 -9.02
N ASN A 26 6.80 8.36 -10.08
CA ASN A 26 8.25 8.43 -10.27
C ASN A 26 8.80 9.68 -9.59
N VAL A 27 9.85 9.52 -8.79
CA VAL A 27 10.47 10.59 -8.00
C VAL A 27 11.98 10.63 -8.27
N LYS A 28 12.63 11.74 -7.95
CA LYS A 28 14.09 11.81 -8.02
C LYS A 28 14.73 11.20 -6.77
N GLU A 29 15.90 10.59 -6.95
CA GLU A 29 16.67 10.15 -5.79
C GLU A 29 17.03 11.35 -4.89
N GLY A 30 16.82 11.19 -3.58
CA GLY A 30 17.00 12.22 -2.57
C GLY A 30 15.83 13.21 -2.41
N GLU A 31 14.78 13.09 -3.21
CA GLU A 31 13.57 13.93 -3.11
C GLU A 31 12.84 13.69 -1.78
N GLU A 32 12.23 14.75 -1.22
CA GLU A 32 11.32 14.62 -0.08
C GLU A 32 9.94 14.19 -0.60
N VAL A 33 9.45 13.04 -0.15
CA VAL A 33 8.23 12.42 -0.67
C VAL A 33 7.16 12.37 0.42
N PRO A 34 6.08 13.16 0.31
CA PRO A 34 4.91 13.05 1.19
C PRO A 34 3.98 11.93 0.69
N ILE A 35 3.63 11.02 1.60
CA ILE A 35 2.73 9.88 1.35
C ILE A 35 1.53 10.04 2.28
N GLU A 36 0.38 10.29 1.68
CA GLU A 36 -0.87 10.54 2.39
C GLU A 36 -1.96 9.59 1.90
N PHE A 37 -2.65 8.97 2.86
CA PHE A 37 -3.91 8.28 2.63
C PHE A 37 -4.91 8.87 3.63
N GLU A 38 -6.04 9.36 3.13
CA GLU A 38 -6.99 10.12 3.94
C GLU A 38 -7.46 9.31 5.14
N GLY A 39 -7.25 9.84 6.36
CA GLY A 39 -7.69 9.20 7.61
C GLY A 39 -6.83 8.01 8.08
N ALA A 40 -5.76 7.66 7.37
CA ALA A 40 -4.94 6.51 7.70
C ALA A 40 -4.27 6.62 9.08
N LYS A 41 -4.43 5.59 9.90
CA LYS A 41 -3.73 5.46 11.20
C LYS A 41 -2.38 4.76 11.07
N LYS A 42 -2.23 3.96 10.02
CA LYS A 42 -1.03 3.21 9.68
C LYS A 42 -0.88 3.18 8.17
N ILE A 43 0.37 3.20 7.70
CA ILE A 43 0.71 2.96 6.29
C ILE A 43 1.58 1.72 6.24
N LYS A 44 1.17 0.72 5.45
CA LYS A 44 2.03 -0.39 5.09
C LYS A 44 2.86 -0.01 3.87
N ARG A 45 4.11 -0.44 3.86
CA ARG A 45 4.95 -0.47 2.67
C ARG A 45 5.52 -1.86 2.43
N SER A 46 5.66 -2.21 1.16
CA SER A 46 6.37 -3.40 0.70
C SER A 46 7.56 -2.95 -0.13
N VAL A 47 8.75 -3.02 0.47
CA VAL A 47 10.02 -2.60 -0.14
C VAL A 47 10.97 -3.81 -0.25
N SER A 48 12.14 -3.63 -0.87
CA SER A 48 13.11 -4.72 -1.06
C SER A 48 13.55 -5.43 0.22
N SER A 49 13.55 -4.75 1.37
CA SER A 49 13.88 -5.34 2.68
C SER A 49 12.71 -6.06 3.36
N GLY A 50 11.54 -6.14 2.71
CA GLY A 50 10.34 -6.78 3.24
C GLY A 50 9.22 -5.79 3.61
N ASP A 51 8.14 -6.35 4.15
CA ASP A 51 6.95 -5.61 4.57
C ASP A 51 7.18 -4.86 5.88
N GLN A 52 6.72 -3.61 5.92
CA GLN A 52 6.88 -2.73 7.07
C GLN A 52 5.66 -1.84 7.28
N ILE A 53 5.36 -1.46 8.52
CA ILE A 53 4.21 -0.65 8.89
C ILE A 53 4.67 0.61 9.62
N PHE A 54 4.27 1.76 9.13
CA PHE A 54 4.40 3.05 9.78
C PHE A 54 3.19 3.34 10.67
N TYR A 55 3.40 3.90 11.85
CA TYR A 55 2.33 4.23 12.79
C TYR A 55 2.21 5.74 13.01
N PHE A 56 1.00 6.29 12.86
CA PHE A 56 0.73 7.70 13.16
C PHE A 56 0.33 7.95 14.62
N ASP A 57 -0.03 6.89 15.35
CA ASP A 57 -0.43 6.92 16.76
C ASP A 57 0.17 5.75 17.57
N GLY A 58 -0.11 5.73 18.88
CA GLY A 58 0.31 4.66 19.79
C GLY A 58 1.80 4.63 20.15
N PRO A 59 2.29 3.51 20.73
CA PRO A 59 3.67 3.40 21.25
C PRO A 59 4.75 3.39 20.15
N ASN A 60 4.35 3.06 18.92
CA ASN A 60 5.22 3.07 17.74
C ASN A 60 5.05 4.32 16.88
N LYS A 61 4.36 5.36 17.37
CA LYS A 61 4.16 6.61 16.63
C LYS A 61 5.47 7.15 16.04
N GLY A 62 5.45 7.42 14.74
CA GLY A 62 6.58 7.96 14.00
C GLY A 62 7.66 6.92 13.66
N LYS A 63 7.39 5.63 13.88
CA LYS A 63 8.33 4.54 13.62
C LYS A 63 7.77 3.58 12.58
N MET A 64 8.70 2.99 11.86
CA MET A 64 8.50 1.88 10.96
C MET A 64 8.75 0.58 11.73
N VAL A 65 7.90 -0.42 11.56
CA VAL A 65 7.99 -1.73 12.23
C VAL A 65 7.92 -2.83 11.18
N ASP A 66 8.83 -3.80 11.23
CA ASP A 66 8.80 -4.94 10.32
C ASP A 66 7.74 -5.99 10.70
N GLU A 67 7.58 -7.00 9.85
CA GLU A 67 6.65 -8.13 10.06
C GLU A 67 6.87 -8.90 11.37
N ASN A 68 8.07 -8.84 11.95
CA ASN A 68 8.44 -9.52 13.20
C ASN A 68 8.18 -8.62 14.42
N GLY A 69 7.63 -7.43 14.23
CA GLY A 69 7.37 -6.46 15.30
C GLY A 69 8.62 -5.68 15.73
N LYS A 70 9.73 -5.76 15.00
CA LYS A 70 10.96 -5.03 15.31
C LYS A 70 10.92 -3.65 14.65
N VAL A 71 11.30 -2.64 15.42
CA VAL A 71 11.46 -1.27 14.90
C VAL A 71 12.63 -1.23 13.93
N VAL A 72 12.35 -0.79 12.70
CA VAL A 72 13.36 -0.50 11.68
C VAL A 72 13.88 0.92 11.86
N ASP A 73 15.09 1.20 11.37
CA ASP A 73 15.60 2.57 11.43
C ASP A 73 14.62 3.52 10.74
N SER A 74 14.15 4.50 11.51
CA SER A 74 13.10 5.43 11.11
C SER A 74 13.62 6.86 11.00
N SER A 75 14.95 7.05 11.05
CA SER A 75 15.59 8.35 10.98
C SER A 75 15.22 9.15 9.71
N ASN A 76 14.95 8.47 8.59
CA ASN A 76 14.56 9.06 7.31
C ASN A 76 13.07 9.45 7.23
N PHE A 77 12.25 9.09 8.22
CA PHE A 77 10.82 9.39 8.23
C PHE A 77 10.49 10.53 9.20
N LYS A 78 9.43 11.28 8.90
CA LYS A 78 8.79 12.22 9.83
C LYS A 78 7.28 12.22 9.61
N ILE A 79 6.54 12.59 10.65
CA ILE A 79 5.12 12.93 10.52
C ILE A 79 5.03 14.43 10.31
N SER A 80 4.33 14.86 9.26
CA SER A 80 4.02 16.26 9.01
C SER A 80 2.52 16.39 8.76
N ASN A 81 1.79 17.05 9.67
CA ASN A 81 0.33 17.25 9.55
C ASN A 81 -0.52 15.98 9.31
N GLY A 82 -0.08 14.83 9.85
CA GLY A 82 -0.77 13.55 9.62
C GLY A 82 -0.29 12.78 8.38
N THR A 83 0.62 13.36 7.60
CA THR A 83 1.24 12.74 6.43
C THR A 83 2.56 12.05 6.80
N LEU A 84 2.83 10.88 6.23
CA LEU A 84 4.15 10.25 6.29
C LEU A 84 5.04 10.98 5.30
N VAL A 85 6.18 11.51 5.75
CA VAL A 85 7.15 12.13 4.85
C VAL A 85 8.47 11.37 4.91
N ILE A 86 8.90 10.88 3.75
CA ILE A 86 10.25 10.35 3.53
C ILE A 86 11.15 11.54 3.20
N LYS A 87 12.12 11.84 4.09
CA LYS A 87 12.93 13.06 3.99
C LYS A 87 13.87 13.05 2.78
N LYS A 88 14.44 11.89 2.46
CA LYS A 88 15.31 11.66 1.31
C LYS A 88 14.99 10.30 0.72
N PHE A 89 14.20 10.26 -0.34
CA PHE A 89 13.82 9.02 -1.00
C PHE A 89 15.04 8.33 -1.61
N SER A 90 15.15 7.02 -1.44
CA SER A 90 16.30 6.23 -1.92
C SER A 90 15.84 4.92 -2.54
N LYS A 91 16.77 4.16 -3.14
CA LYS A 91 16.46 2.84 -3.71
C LYS A 91 15.86 1.87 -2.69
N ALA A 92 16.19 2.01 -1.41
CA ALA A 92 15.63 1.20 -0.33
C ALA A 92 14.16 1.52 -0.02
N ASP A 93 13.67 2.68 -0.46
CA ASP A 93 12.31 3.16 -0.25
C ASP A 93 11.39 2.89 -1.46
N GLU A 94 11.93 2.43 -2.58
CA GLU A 94 11.11 1.97 -3.71
C GLU A 94 10.24 0.78 -3.32
N GLY A 95 8.99 0.84 -3.76
CA GLY A 95 8.01 -0.18 -3.41
C GLY A 95 6.59 0.33 -3.48
N SER A 96 5.68 -0.47 -2.92
CA SER A 96 4.27 -0.10 -2.79
C SER A 96 3.96 0.40 -1.38
N TYR A 97 3.00 1.32 -1.31
CA TYR A 97 2.51 1.96 -0.09
C TYR A 97 0.98 1.92 -0.10
N SER A 98 0.37 1.65 1.05
CA SER A 98 -1.09 1.63 1.21
C SER A 98 -1.50 1.87 2.67
N GLU A 99 -2.76 2.21 2.91
CA GLU A 99 -3.32 2.21 4.26
C GLU A 99 -3.31 0.79 4.85
N GLU A 100 -3.18 0.66 6.18
CA GLU A 100 -3.27 -0.62 6.87
C GLU A 100 -4.36 -0.61 7.97
N PRO A 101 -5.47 -1.38 7.81
CA PRO A 101 -5.74 -2.33 6.72
C PRO A 101 -6.17 -1.67 5.40
N ASN A 102 -5.72 -2.21 4.26
CA ASN A 102 -6.05 -1.67 2.94
C ASN A 102 -7.41 -2.20 2.41
N MET A 103 -8.53 -1.78 3.02
CA MET A 103 -9.84 -2.28 2.61
C MET A 103 -10.94 -1.23 2.79
N ILE A 104 -11.66 -0.94 1.70
CA ILE A 104 -12.81 -0.05 1.69
C ILE A 104 -14.07 -0.89 1.89
N MET A 105 -14.77 -0.65 3.00
CA MET A 105 -16.03 -1.31 3.35
C MET A 105 -17.23 -0.43 2.99
N THR A 106 -18.17 -0.99 2.24
CA THR A 106 -19.44 -0.33 1.92
C THR A 106 -20.60 -1.15 2.48
N LYS A 107 -21.46 -0.51 3.27
CA LYS A 107 -22.71 -1.12 3.74
C LYS A 107 -23.75 -1.12 2.61
N THR A 108 -24.39 -2.26 2.38
CA THR A 108 -25.46 -2.45 1.40
C THR A 108 -26.75 -2.88 2.10
N GLU A 109 -27.86 -2.91 1.37
CA GLU A 109 -29.14 -3.41 1.89
C GLU A 109 -29.07 -4.90 2.32
N HIS A 110 -28.13 -5.66 1.77
CA HIS A 110 -27.98 -7.11 1.99
C HIS A 110 -26.75 -7.49 2.81
N GLY A 111 -25.97 -6.52 3.33
CA GLY A 111 -24.79 -6.79 4.14
C GLY A 111 -23.66 -5.78 3.93
N PHE A 112 -22.43 -6.29 3.78
CA PHE A 112 -21.24 -5.50 3.51
C PHE A 112 -20.57 -5.97 2.22
N SER A 113 -20.08 -5.02 1.43
CA SER A 113 -19.16 -5.27 0.32
C SER A 113 -17.80 -4.70 0.70
N GLY A 114 -16.73 -5.38 0.29
CA GLY A 114 -15.36 -4.98 0.56
C GLY A 114 -14.52 -5.02 -0.70
N VAL A 115 -13.78 -3.95 -0.96
CA VAL A 115 -12.80 -3.88 -2.05
C VAL A 115 -11.44 -3.44 -1.51
N PRO A 116 -10.32 -3.86 -2.11
CA PRO A 116 -9.01 -3.30 -1.81
C PRO A 116 -9.02 -1.77 -2.01
N GLY A 117 -8.35 -1.04 -1.11
CA GLY A 117 -8.15 0.40 -1.27
C GLY A 117 -6.98 0.74 -2.19
N GLU A 118 -6.62 2.03 -2.23
CA GLU A 118 -5.54 2.54 -3.06
C GLU A 118 -4.18 1.94 -2.67
N THR A 119 -3.37 1.66 -3.68
CA THR A 119 -1.95 1.32 -3.53
C THR A 119 -1.12 2.25 -4.41
N LEU A 120 -0.20 2.98 -3.78
CA LEU A 120 0.74 3.87 -4.43
C LEU A 120 2.06 3.14 -4.63
N VAL A 121 2.52 2.99 -5.87
CA VAL A 121 3.84 2.45 -6.21
C VAL A 121 4.78 3.61 -6.50
N ILE A 122 5.88 3.71 -5.76
CA ILE A 122 6.87 4.79 -5.91
C ILE A 122 8.18 4.20 -6.41
N ASN A 123 8.70 4.78 -7.50
CA ASN A 123 9.97 4.38 -8.11
C ASN A 123 10.88 5.60 -8.32
N ILE A 124 12.19 5.38 -8.39
CA ILE A 124 13.11 6.43 -8.85
C ILE A 124 13.01 6.55 -10.37
N GLU A 125 13.01 7.79 -10.88
CA GLU A 125 13.09 8.06 -12.32
C GLU A 125 14.26 7.29 -12.97
N PRO A 126 14.06 6.71 -14.17
CA PRO A 126 15.09 5.93 -14.85
C PRO A 126 16.29 6.75 -15.34
#